data_AF-A0A222P137-F1
#
_entry.id   AF-A0A222P137-F1
#
_cell.length_a   1.000
_cell.length_b   1.000
_cell.length_c   1.000
_cell.angle_alpha   90.00
_cell.angle_beta   90.00
_cell.angle_gamma   90.00
#
_symmetry.space_group_name_H-M   'P 1'
#
loop_
_entity.id
_entity.type
_entity.pdbx_description
1 polymer ?
#
loop_
_entity_poly.entity_id
_entity_poly.type
_entity_poly.pdbx_seq_one_letter_code
_entity_poly.pdbx_strand_id
1 'polypeptide(L)'
;MYNNDHVGIIKIIMTQQPVSPENILADGADYAEFKGVQVRKATVAAFIANIELLENAKASPEDKHQAIRVLMDLAPSIVAIGLPQHVHFKNEIVESIIKEAEKQFTS
;
A
#
# COMPACT_ATOMS: atom_id res chain seq x y z
N MET A 1 2.43 31.92 18.67
CA MET A 1 3.03 31.21 17.53
C MET A 1 3.08 29.74 17.91
N TYR A 2 2.08 28.97 17.52
CA TYR A 2 2.04 27.54 17.81
C TYR A 2 2.77 26.84 16.66
N ASN A 3 4.04 26.47 16.88
CA ASN A 3 4.77 25.58 15.99
C ASN A 3 4.19 24.18 16.21
N ASN A 4 3.51 23.69 15.19
CA ASN A 4 2.90 22.38 15.20
C ASN A 4 3.84 21.49 14.37
N ASP A 5 4.69 20.75 15.07
CA ASP A 5 5.59 19.74 14.50
C ASP A 5 4.75 18.56 13.96
N HIS A 6 4.05 18.79 12.86
CA HIS A 6 3.24 17.80 12.15
C HIS A 6 4.16 16.81 11.45
N VAL A 7 4.71 15.88 12.23
CA VAL A 7 5.02 14.55 11.71
C VAL A 7 3.70 14.03 11.12
N GLY A 8 3.70 13.78 9.82
CA GLY A 8 2.50 13.57 9.01
C GLY A 8 1.73 12.31 9.38
N ILE A 9 0.91 12.39 10.42
CA ILE A 9 -0.10 11.39 10.73
C ILE A 9 -1.28 11.65 9.79
N ILE A 10 -1.30 11.00 8.62
CA ILE A 10 -2.46 11.06 7.75
C ILE A 10 -3.52 10.14 8.33
N LYS A 11 -4.38 10.71 9.19
CA LYS A 11 -5.70 10.15 9.45
C LYS A 11 -6.42 10.10 8.12
N ILE A 12 -6.85 8.90 7.70
CA ILE A 12 -7.63 8.62 6.48
C ILE A 12 -8.54 9.81 6.20
N ILE A 13 -8.18 10.60 5.20
CA ILE A 13 -8.78 11.91 5.05
C ILE A 13 -10.12 11.71 4.34
N MET A 14 -11.23 11.76 5.09
CA MET A 14 -12.53 12.07 4.50
C MET A 14 -12.47 13.53 4.03
N THR A 15 -12.04 13.77 2.79
CA THR A 15 -11.94 15.14 2.28
C THR A 15 -13.24 15.58 1.63
N GLN A 16 -13.67 16.78 1.99
CA GLN A 16 -14.73 17.51 1.28
C GLN A 16 -14.19 18.31 0.07
N GLN A 17 -12.90 18.16 -0.23
CA GLN A 17 -12.21 18.81 -1.35
C GLN A 17 -11.30 17.81 -2.08
N PRO A 18 -10.95 18.07 -3.35
CA PRO A 18 -9.96 17.27 -4.07
C PRO A 18 -8.62 17.23 -3.35
N VAL A 19 -7.95 16.08 -3.40
CA VAL A 19 -6.65 15.85 -2.78
C VAL A 19 -5.62 15.67 -3.88
N SER A 20 -4.57 16.48 -3.84
CA SER A 20 -3.41 16.33 -4.72
C SER A 20 -2.38 15.39 -4.10
N PRO A 21 -1.51 14.75 -4.90
CA PRO A 21 -0.44 13.88 -4.37
C PRO A 21 0.42 14.55 -3.29
N GLU A 22 0.76 15.83 -3.45
CA GLU A 22 1.53 16.62 -2.51
C GLU A 22 0.82 16.85 -1.16
N ASN A 23 -0.51 16.72 -1.11
CA ASN A 23 -1.26 16.74 0.16
C ASN A 23 -1.14 15.43 0.93
N ILE A 24 -0.84 14.33 0.24
CA ILE A 24 -0.64 13.01 0.84
C ILE A 24 0.83 12.75 1.14
N LEU A 25 1.72 13.19 0.26
CA LEU A 25 3.16 13.05 0.43
C LEU A 25 3.82 14.29 -0.11
N ALA A 26 4.33 15.13 0.79
CA ALA A 26 5.03 16.35 0.44
C ALA A 26 6.21 16.08 -0.51
N ASP A 27 6.52 17.05 -1.36
CA ASP A 27 7.70 16.98 -2.21
C ASP A 27 8.98 16.81 -1.37
N GLY A 28 9.85 15.91 -1.82
CA GLY A 28 11.07 15.53 -1.11
C GLY A 28 10.90 14.48 -0.01
N ALA A 29 9.67 14.08 0.34
CA ALA A 29 9.43 12.97 1.27
C ALA A 29 9.40 11.61 0.53
N ASP A 30 10.10 10.62 1.08
CA ASP A 30 10.14 9.25 0.53
C ASP A 30 9.01 8.35 1.07
N TYR A 31 8.40 8.74 2.18
CA TYR A 31 7.35 7.98 2.86
C TYR A 31 6.37 8.88 3.61
N ALA A 32 5.19 8.35 3.87
CA ALA A 32 4.18 8.90 4.77
C ALA A 32 3.66 7.80 5.70
N GLU A 33 3.08 8.18 6.84
CA GLU A 33 2.52 7.24 7.80
C GLU A 33 0.99 7.15 7.65
N PHE A 34 0.48 5.93 7.52
CA PHE A 34 -0.95 5.61 7.46
C PHE A 34 -1.26 4.51 8.46
N LYS A 35 -2.22 4.74 9.37
CA LYS A 35 -2.59 3.75 10.42
C LYS A 35 -1.37 3.18 11.18
N GLY A 36 -0.34 4.00 11.44
CA GLY A 36 0.91 3.57 12.09
C GLY A 36 1.87 2.76 11.21
N VAL A 37 1.58 2.65 9.90
CA VAL A 37 2.44 1.98 8.91
C VAL A 37 3.15 3.01 8.06
N GLN A 38 4.47 2.90 7.97
CA GLN A 38 5.29 3.70 7.07
C GLN A 38 5.13 3.19 5.62
N VAL A 39 4.52 4.00 4.76
CA VAL A 39 4.27 3.67 3.35
C VAL A 39 5.20 4.49 2.47
N ARG A 40 6.00 3.82 1.63
CA ARG A 40 6.93 4.48 0.70
C ARG A 40 6.22 4.92 -0.58
N LYS A 41 6.69 6.01 -1.20
CA LYS A 41 6.10 6.62 -2.40
C LYS A 41 5.87 5.63 -3.55
N ALA A 42 6.77 4.65 -3.71
CA ALA A 42 6.73 3.67 -4.79
C ALA A 42 6.04 2.35 -4.42
N THR A 43 5.46 2.22 -3.21
CA THR A 43 4.85 0.97 -2.73
C THR A 43 3.77 0.45 -3.68
N VAL A 44 2.87 1.31 -4.16
CA VAL A 44 1.77 0.89 -5.05
C VAL A 44 2.30 0.39 -6.40
N ALA A 45 3.28 1.10 -6.97
CA ALA A 45 3.89 0.70 -8.24
C ALA A 45 4.64 -0.64 -8.10
N ALA A 46 5.40 -0.82 -7.03
CA ALA A 46 6.08 -2.08 -6.74
C ALA A 46 5.10 -3.23 -6.51
N PHE A 47 3.98 -2.97 -5.83
CA PHE A 47 2.94 -3.96 -5.60
C PHE A 47 2.35 -4.46 -6.92
N ILE A 48 1.94 -3.55 -7.81
CA ILE A 48 1.40 -3.89 -9.14
C ILE A 48 2.42 -4.70 -9.96
N ALA A 49 3.69 -4.28 -9.98
CA ALA A 49 4.74 -5.00 -10.73
C ALA A 49 4.93 -6.46 -10.26
N ASN A 50 4.78 -6.72 -8.95
CA ASN A 50 4.87 -8.08 -8.43
C ASN A 50 3.62 -8.92 -8.73
N ILE A 51 2.44 -8.30 -8.85
CA ILE A 51 1.24 -8.98 -9.36
C ILE A 51 1.47 -9.41 -10.82
N GLU A 52 1.96 -8.50 -11.66
CA GLU A 52 2.26 -8.80 -13.07
C GLU A 52 3.28 -9.93 -13.20
N LEU A 53 4.34 -9.92 -12.37
CA LEU A 53 5.34 -10.99 -12.34
C LEU A 53 4.72 -12.33 -11.91
N LEU A 54 3.84 -12.33 -10.92
CA LEU A 54 3.15 -13.53 -10.45
C LEU A 54 2.24 -14.14 -11.53
N GLU A 55 1.51 -13.29 -12.26
CA GLU A 55 0.61 -13.68 -13.35
C GLU A 55 1.33 -14.06 -14.65
N ASN A 56 2.60 -13.67 -14.79
CA ASN A 56 3.39 -13.96 -15.98
C ASN A 56 3.60 -15.48 -16.16
N ALA A 57 3.09 -16.04 -17.26
CA ALA A 57 3.25 -17.46 -17.60
C ALA A 57 4.70 -17.88 -17.87
N LYS A 58 5.59 -16.93 -18.19
CA LYS A 58 7.01 -17.17 -18.48
C LYS A 58 7.92 -16.97 -17.27
N ALA A 59 7.41 -16.43 -16.16
CA ALA A 59 8.20 -16.25 -14.95
C ALA A 59 8.57 -17.60 -14.33
N SER A 60 9.79 -17.70 -13.82
CA SER A 60 10.24 -18.92 -13.18
C SER A 60 9.46 -19.18 -11.88
N PRO A 61 9.37 -20.43 -11.39
CA PRO A 61 8.78 -20.69 -10.10
C PRO A 61 9.46 -19.90 -8.97
N GLU A 62 10.78 -19.72 -9.02
CA GLU A 62 11.52 -18.95 -8.02
C GLU A 62 11.11 -17.47 -8.01
N ASP A 63 11.02 -16.85 -9.20
CA ASP A 63 10.58 -15.45 -9.33
C ASP A 63 9.16 -15.25 -8.78
N LYS A 64 8.26 -16.21 -9.04
CA LYS A 64 6.88 -16.16 -8.51
C LYS A 64 6.86 -16.28 -7.00
N HIS A 65 7.66 -17.16 -6.41
CA HIS A 65 7.78 -17.27 -4.96
C HIS A 65 8.33 -15.99 -4.34
N GLN A 66 9.33 -15.35 -4.98
CA GLN A 66 9.86 -14.07 -4.51
C GLN A 66 8.82 -12.95 -4.63
N ALA A 67 8.06 -12.92 -5.74
CA ALA A 67 6.97 -11.97 -5.93
C ALA A 67 5.91 -12.10 -4.82
N ILE A 68 5.53 -13.33 -4.45
CA ILE A 68 4.60 -13.57 -3.34
C ILE A 68 5.14 -13.01 -2.02
N ARG A 69 6.42 -13.21 -1.71
CA ARG A 69 7.03 -12.65 -0.49
C ARG A 69 6.96 -11.13 -0.48
N VAL A 70 7.33 -10.49 -1.59
CA VAL A 70 7.26 -9.03 -1.71
C VAL A 70 5.82 -8.54 -1.60
N LEU A 71 4.85 -9.24 -2.19
CA LEU A 71 3.42 -8.91 -2.05
C LEU A 71 2.96 -8.97 -0.60
N MET A 72 3.39 -9.99 0.16
CA MET A 72 3.09 -10.11 1.59
C MET A 72 3.71 -8.98 2.41
N ASP A 73 4.95 -8.57 2.11
CA ASP A 73 5.63 -7.48 2.80
C ASP A 73 4.98 -6.12 2.52
N LEU A 74 4.46 -5.91 1.31
CA LEU A 74 3.80 -4.67 0.91
C LEU A 74 2.32 -4.61 1.32
N ALA A 75 1.68 -5.75 1.55
CA ALA A 75 0.23 -5.82 1.80
C ALA A 75 -0.25 -4.94 2.98
N PRO A 76 0.43 -4.88 4.14
CA PRO A 76 0.03 -3.98 5.23
C PRO A 76 0.01 -2.51 4.80
N SER A 77 0.95 -2.07 3.95
CA SER A 77 0.96 -0.71 3.42
C SER A 77 -0.22 -0.44 2.48
N ILE A 78 -0.56 -1.42 1.63
CA ILE A 78 -1.71 -1.34 0.70
C ILE A 78 -3.04 -1.24 1.47
N VAL A 79 -3.17 -2.02 2.54
CA VAL A 79 -4.33 -1.97 3.45
C VAL A 79 -4.36 -0.65 4.24
N ALA A 80 -3.19 -0.16 4.67
CA ALA A 80 -3.08 1.08 5.44
C ALA A 80 -3.60 2.29 4.66
N ILE A 81 -3.25 2.39 3.37
CA ILE A 81 -3.76 3.45 2.47
C ILE A 81 -5.22 3.24 2.04
N GLY A 82 -5.82 2.09 2.35
CA GLY A 82 -7.24 1.82 2.11
C GLY A 82 -7.57 1.38 0.68
N LEU A 83 -6.58 1.02 -0.15
CA LEU A 83 -6.83 0.59 -1.53
C LEU A 83 -7.85 -0.55 -1.66
N PRO A 84 -7.82 -1.62 -0.83
CA PRO A 84 -8.76 -2.75 -0.94
C PRO A 84 -10.24 -2.37 -0.73
N GLN A 85 -10.51 -1.19 -0.15
CA GLN A 85 -11.88 -0.71 0.06
C GLN A 85 -12.53 -0.19 -1.24
N HIS A 86 -11.76 -0.03 -2.30
CA HIS A 86 -12.20 0.54 -3.58
C HIS A 86 -11.97 -0.38 -4.78
N VAL A 87 -11.26 -1.50 -4.61
CA VAL A 87 -10.88 -2.40 -5.71
C VAL A 87 -10.95 -3.86 -5.28
N HIS A 88 -11.08 -4.76 -6.25
CA HIS A 88 -10.89 -6.20 -6.07
C HIS A 88 -9.71 -6.68 -6.91
N PHE A 89 -8.88 -7.56 -6.35
CA PHE A 89 -7.76 -8.14 -7.08
C PHE A 89 -8.22 -9.39 -7.82
N LYS A 90 -7.89 -9.48 -9.11
CA LYS A 90 -8.28 -10.62 -9.95
C LYS A 90 -7.55 -11.91 -9.57
N ASN A 91 -6.30 -11.79 -9.14
CA ASN A 91 -5.49 -12.90 -8.72
C ASN A 91 -5.89 -13.34 -7.30
N GLU A 92 -6.34 -14.59 -7.16
CA GLU A 92 -6.84 -15.12 -5.89
C GLU A 92 -5.78 -15.17 -4.78
N ILE A 93 -4.51 -15.36 -5.14
CA ILE A 93 -3.40 -15.35 -4.18
C ILE A 93 -3.22 -13.93 -3.64
N VAL A 94 -3.23 -12.92 -4.52
CA VAL A 94 -3.12 -11.50 -4.13
C VAL A 94 -4.29 -11.10 -3.24
N GLU A 95 -5.51 -11.46 -3.64
CA GLU A 95 -6.73 -11.19 -2.86
C GLU A 95 -6.66 -11.82 -1.46
N SER A 96 -6.13 -13.05 -1.36
CA SER A 96 -5.96 -13.74 -0.07
C SER A 96 -4.91 -13.07 0.81
N ILE A 97 -3.79 -12.63 0.24
CA ILE A 97 -2.74 -11.88 0.95
C ILE A 97 -3.31 -10.58 1.54
N ILE A 98 -4.10 -9.84 0.76
CA ILE A 98 -4.72 -8.60 1.20
C ILE A 98 -5.71 -8.85 2.34
N LYS A 99 -6.60 -9.83 2.20
CA LYS A 99 -7.56 -10.20 3.27
C LYS A 99 -6.87 -10.60 4.56
N GLU A 100 -5.74 -11.29 4.48
CA GLU A 100 -4.95 -11.64 5.66
C GLU A 100 -4.34 -10.39 6.31
N ALA A 101 -3.79 -9.47 5.51
CA ALA A 101 -3.26 -8.21 6.01
C ALA A 101 -4.36 -7.30 6.62
N GLU A 102 -5.58 -7.30 6.09
CA GLU A 102 -6.72 -6.54 6.64
C GLU A 102 -7.05 -6.91 8.08
N LYS A 103 -6.89 -8.18 8.46
CA LYS A 103 -7.14 -8.65 9.84
C LYS A 103 -6.29 -7.94 10.88
N GLN A 104 -5.13 -7.41 10.49
CA GLN A 104 -4.22 -6.68 11.39
C GLN A 104 -4.76 -5.29 11.77
N PHE A 105 -5.74 -4.77 11.04
CA PHE A 105 -6.29 -3.42 11.25
C PHE A 105 -7.73 -3.43 11.79
N THR A 106 -8.33 -4.61 12.01
CA THR A 106 -9.73 -4.77 12.44
C THR A 106 -9.88 -5.29 13.87
N SER A 107 -8.94 -4.96 14.78
CA SER A 107 -9.05 -5.26 16.22
C SER A 107 -9.75 -4.14 17.01
#